data_AF-A0A7S1T206-F1
#
_entry.id   AF-A0A7S1T206-F1
#
_cell.length_a   1.000
_cell.length_b   1.000
_cell.length_c   1.000
_cell.angle_alpha   90.00
_cell.angle_beta   90.00
_cell.angle_gamma   90.00
#
_symmetry.space_group_name_H-M   'P 1'
#
loop_
_entity.id
_entity.type
_entity.pdbx_description
1 polymer ?
#
loop_
_entity_poly.entity_id
_entity_poly.type
_entity_poly.pdbx_seq_one_letter_code
_entity_poly.pdbx_strand_id
1 'polypeptide(L)'
;MATPTPLSRAVFPLLADPSSYSPFTFDYATPTSVADGSTVILTTWLKVFRQSIPGFKHHAIKNGGQGDKSTLEAQAADFEERFSAALDLFAADPSADTGYAIGYVTVNCAALCRLRDRCLQAAGFGDIFETVKTEENEKALRVLPGVLRELDSQDDPEARLELAIRGVFAGNIFDLGAAASEELFRSSGPTFQATRGKLASRPWPVDNLDTLLMRMRGKAHHKAVIFVDNAGSDVILGILPLARELLKRGTSVLLAANESPTINDITAAELSALMPAVAALDEEVMGAAVSSGRLTVMSTGSDLPVIDLCALSATFCAECTDADLVLLEGMGRSIETNLRAKFTCDVANLGMIKHPEVAALLGGSIYDCICRFEPARGSEPLWRNLLPGAKPQIGAADVRVSVVWPPSEAHLVENDCTTGLQDLLGEGPLWSPDEGALYWVDIHRPAVHRLVPATGAHTAASLPGWVGCLALRRLLPSPAATTDSATTNKRKTPEGGQQLVAAVDGGLVLLTLPSPAACQPTPPVLTPLHC
;
A
#
# COMPACT_ATOMS: atom_id res chain seq x y z
N MET A 1 -5.14 9.89 -45.60
CA MET A 1 -4.76 9.83 -44.18
C MET A 1 -3.85 8.62 -44.03
N ALA A 2 -2.61 8.82 -43.60
CA ALA A 2 -1.71 7.70 -43.34
C ALA A 2 -2.34 6.86 -42.21
N THR A 3 -2.52 5.56 -42.44
CA THR A 3 -2.79 4.60 -41.36
C THR A 3 -1.67 4.77 -40.32
N PRO A 4 -1.99 5.06 -39.04
CA PRO A 4 -0.96 5.16 -38.01
C PRO A 4 -0.16 3.85 -38.03
N THR A 5 1.17 3.96 -38.12
CA THR A 5 2.04 2.81 -37.87
C THR A 5 1.66 2.25 -36.51
N PRO A 6 1.34 0.95 -36.38
CA PRO A 6 0.99 0.39 -35.08
C PRO A 6 2.13 0.68 -34.11
N LEU A 7 1.83 1.43 -33.04
CA LEU A 7 2.79 1.72 -31.98
C LEU A 7 3.35 0.38 -31.50
N SER A 8 4.67 0.23 -31.56
CA SER A 8 5.36 -0.97 -31.09
C SER A 8 5.02 -1.15 -29.60
N ARG A 9 4.25 -2.20 -29.29
CA ARG A 9 3.90 -2.55 -27.92
C ARG A 9 5.03 -3.38 -27.30
N ALA A 10 5.37 -3.06 -26.07
CA ALA A 10 6.40 -3.73 -25.29
C ALA A 10 5.87 -4.08 -23.89
N VAL A 11 6.47 -5.12 -23.32
CA VAL A 11 6.27 -5.52 -21.93
C VAL A 11 7.05 -4.55 -21.04
N PHE A 12 6.47 -4.15 -19.92
CA PHE A 12 7.12 -3.32 -18.93
C PHE A 12 8.37 -4.02 -18.36
N PRO A 13 9.57 -3.41 -18.40
CA PRO A 13 10.83 -4.12 -18.16
C PRO A 13 11.03 -4.55 -16.72
N LEU A 14 10.28 -3.97 -15.77
CA LEU A 14 10.42 -4.27 -14.35
C LEU A 14 9.42 -5.32 -13.85
N LEU A 15 8.60 -5.91 -14.72
CA LEU A 15 7.80 -7.09 -14.35
C LEU A 15 8.74 -8.27 -14.05
N ALA A 16 8.57 -8.88 -12.87
CA ALA A 16 9.45 -9.98 -12.42
C ALA A 16 9.25 -11.28 -13.20
N ASP A 17 8.02 -11.54 -13.63
CA ASP A 17 7.68 -12.71 -14.45
C ASP A 17 6.60 -12.32 -15.47
N PRO A 18 6.98 -11.76 -16.62
CA PRO A 18 6.05 -11.42 -17.68
C PRO A 18 5.25 -12.61 -18.22
N SER A 19 5.77 -13.83 -18.10
CA SER A 19 5.15 -15.02 -18.67
C SER A 19 3.92 -15.49 -17.91
N SER A 20 3.89 -15.24 -16.60
CA SER A 20 2.77 -15.56 -15.71
C SER A 20 1.96 -14.32 -15.30
N TYR A 21 2.34 -13.13 -15.76
CA TYR A 21 1.66 -11.89 -15.45
C TYR A 21 0.22 -11.90 -15.99
N SER A 22 -0.72 -11.62 -15.08
CA SER A 22 -2.09 -11.24 -15.40
C SER A 22 -2.34 -9.83 -14.84
N PRO A 23 -2.83 -8.88 -15.66
CA PRO A 23 -3.14 -7.55 -15.16
C PRO A 23 -4.30 -7.58 -14.17
N PHE A 24 -5.27 -8.48 -14.34
CA PHE A 24 -6.57 -8.42 -13.64
C PHE A 24 -6.51 -9.01 -12.24
N THR A 25 -6.89 -8.22 -11.24
CA THR A 25 -7.00 -8.65 -9.84
C THR A 25 -8.24 -9.51 -9.61
N PHE A 26 -9.34 -9.18 -10.29
CA PHE A 26 -10.62 -9.86 -10.17
C PHE A 26 -10.97 -10.56 -11.50
N ASP A 27 -11.34 -11.83 -11.41
CA ASP A 27 -11.86 -12.58 -12.55
C ASP A 27 -13.37 -12.38 -12.65
N TYR A 28 -13.82 -11.75 -13.74
CA TYR A 28 -15.24 -11.46 -13.94
C TYR A 28 -16.02 -12.69 -14.42
N ALA A 29 -15.33 -13.68 -14.99
CA ALA A 29 -15.95 -14.89 -15.53
C ALA A 29 -16.25 -15.92 -14.43
N THR A 30 -15.45 -15.94 -13.36
CA THR A 30 -15.61 -16.89 -12.26
C THR A 30 -16.38 -16.27 -11.08
N PRO A 31 -17.54 -16.84 -10.69
CA PRO A 31 -18.24 -16.42 -9.48
C PRO A 31 -17.34 -16.44 -8.25
N THR A 32 -17.29 -15.34 -7.51
CA THR A 32 -16.48 -15.23 -6.30
C THR A 32 -17.37 -14.95 -5.10
N SER A 33 -17.36 -15.85 -4.11
CA SER A 33 -18.07 -15.65 -2.84
C SER A 33 -17.32 -14.66 -1.95
N VAL A 34 -18.05 -13.76 -1.32
CA VAL A 34 -17.49 -12.73 -0.42
C VAL A 34 -17.92 -12.98 1.03
N ALA A 35 -17.29 -12.28 1.97
CA ALA A 35 -17.40 -12.56 3.41
C ALA A 35 -18.82 -12.41 3.98
N ASP A 36 -19.66 -11.57 3.37
CA ASP A 36 -21.06 -11.38 3.79
C ASP A 36 -22.02 -12.48 3.27
N GLY A 37 -21.50 -13.49 2.58
CA GLY A 37 -22.25 -14.60 2.01
C GLY A 37 -22.85 -14.30 0.63
N SER A 38 -22.72 -13.08 0.10
CA SER A 38 -23.08 -12.77 -1.28
C SER A 38 -22.04 -13.31 -2.27
N THR A 39 -22.38 -13.30 -3.55
CA THR A 39 -21.48 -13.74 -4.63
C THR A 39 -21.40 -12.65 -5.69
N VAL A 40 -20.18 -12.23 -6.01
CA VAL A 40 -19.91 -11.34 -7.13
C VAL A 40 -19.77 -12.20 -8.39
N ILE A 41 -20.57 -11.87 -9.41
CA ILE A 41 -20.62 -12.56 -10.70
C ILE A 41 -20.53 -11.55 -11.84
N LEU A 42 -20.36 -12.03 -13.07
CA LEU A 42 -20.26 -11.17 -14.25
C LEU A 42 -21.40 -10.14 -14.34
N THR A 43 -22.64 -10.53 -14.08
CA THR A 43 -23.80 -9.62 -14.17
C THR A 43 -23.74 -8.50 -13.14
N THR A 44 -23.07 -8.69 -12.00
CA THR A 44 -22.79 -7.62 -11.04
C THR A 44 -21.87 -6.57 -11.67
N TRP A 45 -20.79 -6.98 -12.34
CA TRP A 45 -19.89 -6.06 -13.04
C TRP A 45 -20.55 -5.36 -14.23
N LEU A 46 -21.32 -6.08 -15.05
CA LEU A 46 -22.07 -5.48 -16.15
C LEU A 46 -23.06 -4.41 -15.65
N LYS A 47 -23.64 -4.61 -14.46
CA LYS A 47 -24.50 -3.61 -13.81
C LYS A 47 -23.74 -2.35 -13.42
N VAL A 48 -22.51 -2.45 -12.91
CA VAL A 48 -21.65 -1.29 -12.61
C VAL A 48 -21.44 -0.43 -13.86
N PHE A 49 -21.05 -1.05 -14.97
CA PHE A 49 -20.87 -0.35 -16.24
C PHE A 49 -22.18 0.20 -16.82
N ARG A 50 -23.31 -0.49 -16.64
CA ARG A 50 -24.62 0.03 -17.05
C ARG A 50 -25.02 1.26 -16.23
N GLN A 51 -24.73 1.26 -14.93
CA GLN A 51 -25.04 2.37 -14.04
C GLN A 51 -24.21 3.63 -14.33
N SER A 52 -23.07 3.50 -15.03
CA SER A 52 -22.28 4.67 -15.44
C SER A 52 -22.87 5.42 -16.64
N ILE A 53 -23.72 4.78 -17.46
CA ILE A 53 -24.25 5.34 -18.73
C ILE A 53 -24.82 6.76 -18.55
N PRO A 54 -25.70 7.05 -17.58
CA PRO A 54 -26.27 8.39 -17.43
C PRO A 54 -25.21 9.49 -17.20
N GLY A 55 -24.16 9.18 -16.44
CA GLY A 55 -23.04 10.09 -16.20
C GLY A 55 -22.28 10.39 -17.49
N PHE A 56 -21.93 9.36 -18.25
CA PHE A 56 -21.26 9.52 -19.55
C PHE A 56 -22.12 10.31 -20.54
N LYS A 57 -23.44 10.04 -20.61
CA LYS A 57 -24.35 10.85 -21.43
C LYS A 57 -24.36 12.31 -21.02
N HIS A 58 -24.40 12.59 -19.71
CA HIS A 58 -24.39 13.95 -19.20
C HIS A 58 -23.13 14.70 -19.66
N HIS A 59 -21.95 14.09 -19.51
CA HIS A 59 -20.69 14.66 -19.97
C HIS A 59 -20.65 14.81 -21.49
N ALA A 60 -21.11 13.81 -22.24
CA ALA A 60 -21.17 13.85 -23.70
C ALA A 60 -22.06 14.99 -24.23
N ILE A 61 -23.22 15.22 -23.61
CA ILE A 61 -24.13 16.32 -23.99
C ILE A 61 -23.56 17.68 -23.60
N LYS A 62 -22.90 17.77 -22.43
CA LYS A 62 -22.36 19.03 -21.91
C LYS A 62 -21.07 19.46 -22.61
N ASN A 63 -20.21 18.50 -22.94
CA ASN A 63 -18.81 18.74 -23.31
C ASN A 63 -18.40 18.07 -24.64
N GLY A 64 -19.27 17.34 -25.33
CA GLY A 64 -18.93 16.50 -26.48
C GLY A 64 -18.47 17.20 -27.76
N GLY A 65 -18.11 18.48 -27.70
CA GLY A 65 -17.53 19.25 -28.81
C GLY A 65 -18.52 20.10 -29.60
N GLN A 66 -18.26 20.23 -30.91
CA GLN A 66 -19.01 21.13 -31.81
C GLN A 66 -20.27 20.46 -32.36
N GLY A 67 -21.40 20.73 -31.71
CA GLY A 67 -22.73 20.33 -32.17
C GLY A 67 -23.78 21.16 -31.45
N ASP A 68 -24.95 21.34 -32.06
CA ASP A 68 -26.08 21.85 -31.31
C ASP A 68 -26.54 20.82 -30.27
N LYS A 69 -27.29 21.27 -29.26
CA LYS A 69 -27.75 20.41 -28.17
C LYS A 69 -28.54 19.19 -28.67
N SER A 70 -29.36 19.36 -29.72
CA SER A 70 -30.16 18.28 -30.29
C SER A 70 -29.30 17.19 -30.91
N THR A 71 -28.20 17.58 -31.58
CA THR A 71 -27.25 16.66 -32.20
C THR A 71 -26.51 15.87 -31.13
N LEU A 72 -26.00 16.55 -30.10
CA LEU A 72 -25.30 15.91 -28.99
C LEU A 72 -26.22 14.96 -28.20
N GLU A 73 -27.49 15.32 -28.00
CA GLU A 73 -28.49 14.45 -27.38
C GLU A 73 -28.76 13.19 -28.22
N ALA A 74 -28.85 13.31 -29.54
CA ALA A 74 -29.02 12.17 -30.44
C ALA A 74 -27.80 11.24 -30.44
N GLN A 75 -26.59 11.80 -30.48
CA GLN A 75 -25.34 11.02 -30.36
C GLN A 75 -25.23 10.33 -29.00
N ALA A 76 -25.58 11.01 -27.91
CA ALA A 76 -25.56 10.41 -26.58
C ALA A 76 -26.60 9.27 -26.43
N ALA A 77 -27.73 9.36 -27.12
CA ALA A 77 -28.70 8.27 -27.21
C ALA A 77 -28.16 7.08 -28.03
N ASP A 78 -27.49 7.33 -29.16
CA ASP A 78 -26.81 6.29 -29.96
C ASP A 78 -25.70 5.58 -29.16
N PHE A 79 -24.92 6.32 -28.36
CA PHE A 79 -23.96 5.72 -27.42
C PHE A 79 -24.65 4.77 -26.42
N GLU A 80 -25.72 5.22 -25.76
CA GLU A 80 -26.45 4.41 -24.77
C GLU A 80 -27.02 3.15 -25.40
N GLU A 81 -27.61 3.25 -26.58
CA GLU A 81 -28.18 2.12 -27.31
C GLU A 81 -27.09 1.08 -27.62
N ARG A 82 -25.98 1.52 -28.23
CA ARG A 82 -24.84 0.65 -28.57
C ARG A 82 -24.25 -0.04 -27.35
N PHE A 83 -23.97 0.73 -26.30
CA PHE A 83 -23.28 0.19 -25.14
C PHE A 83 -24.21 -0.72 -24.33
N SER A 84 -25.49 -0.37 -24.17
CA SER A 84 -26.48 -1.22 -23.51
C SER A 84 -26.67 -2.54 -24.25
N ALA A 85 -26.80 -2.50 -25.59
CA ALA A 85 -26.92 -3.70 -26.41
C ALA A 85 -25.70 -4.62 -26.28
N ALA A 86 -24.49 -4.06 -26.27
CA ALA A 86 -23.28 -4.85 -26.07
C ALA A 86 -23.18 -5.46 -24.66
N LEU A 87 -23.60 -4.74 -23.62
CA LEU A 87 -23.70 -5.28 -22.26
C LEU A 87 -24.77 -6.40 -22.16
N ASP A 88 -25.88 -6.29 -22.88
CA ASP A 88 -26.93 -7.32 -22.96
C ASP A 88 -26.41 -8.59 -23.65
N LEU A 89 -25.60 -8.45 -24.71
CA LEU A 89 -24.94 -9.59 -25.35
C LEU A 89 -24.03 -10.34 -24.38
N PHE A 90 -23.16 -9.63 -23.63
CA PHE A 90 -22.31 -10.27 -22.63
C PHE A 90 -23.05 -10.86 -21.44
N ALA A 91 -24.21 -10.31 -21.07
CA ALA A 91 -25.06 -10.88 -20.04
C ALA A 91 -25.68 -12.22 -20.49
N ALA A 92 -25.98 -12.37 -21.79
CA ALA A 92 -26.52 -13.60 -22.37
C ALA A 92 -25.43 -14.64 -22.66
N ASP A 93 -24.31 -14.21 -23.23
CA ASP A 93 -23.16 -15.04 -23.58
C ASP A 93 -21.86 -14.22 -23.42
N PRO A 94 -21.02 -14.53 -22.40
CA PRO A 94 -19.75 -13.83 -22.18
C PRO A 94 -18.75 -13.96 -23.33
N SER A 95 -18.97 -14.89 -24.28
CA SER A 95 -18.15 -15.08 -25.47
C SER A 95 -18.73 -14.42 -26.73
N ALA A 96 -19.86 -13.73 -26.61
CA ALA A 96 -20.53 -13.09 -27.74
C ALA A 96 -19.63 -12.03 -28.41
N ASP A 97 -19.67 -12.02 -29.75
CA ASP A 97 -19.10 -10.93 -30.53
C ASP A 97 -20.02 -9.70 -30.43
N THR A 98 -19.53 -8.65 -29.79
CA THR A 98 -20.26 -7.38 -29.66
C THR A 98 -20.13 -6.50 -30.90
N GLY A 99 -19.32 -6.90 -31.89
CA GLY A 99 -18.95 -6.08 -33.05
C GLY A 99 -17.86 -5.04 -32.73
N TYR A 100 -17.34 -5.02 -31.49
CA TYR A 100 -16.29 -4.11 -31.05
C TYR A 100 -15.02 -4.87 -30.68
N ALA A 101 -13.88 -4.35 -31.13
CA ALA A 101 -12.57 -4.89 -30.77
C ALA A 101 -12.24 -4.58 -29.29
N ILE A 102 -12.58 -5.50 -28.38
CA ILE A 102 -12.30 -5.38 -26.95
C ILE A 102 -10.86 -5.78 -26.59
N GLY A 103 -10.15 -6.50 -27.47
CA GLY A 103 -8.73 -6.81 -27.33
C GLY A 103 -8.37 -7.75 -26.16
N TYR A 104 -9.34 -8.49 -25.62
CA TYR A 104 -9.16 -9.52 -24.62
C TYR A 104 -10.02 -10.73 -24.95
N VAL A 105 -9.58 -11.93 -24.58
CA VAL A 105 -10.28 -13.20 -24.88
C VAL A 105 -11.53 -13.36 -24.01
N THR A 106 -11.47 -12.90 -22.76
CA THR A 106 -12.57 -12.96 -21.79
C THR A 106 -13.02 -11.56 -21.39
N VAL A 107 -14.28 -11.43 -20.97
CA VAL A 107 -14.80 -10.19 -20.39
C VAL A 107 -14.09 -9.93 -19.06
N ASN A 108 -13.54 -8.73 -18.93
CA ASN A 108 -12.82 -8.23 -17.75
C ASN A 108 -12.98 -6.69 -17.69
N CYS A 109 -12.39 -6.04 -16.68
CA CYS A 109 -12.48 -4.58 -16.52
C CYS A 109 -11.98 -3.82 -17.76
N ALA A 110 -10.80 -4.17 -18.29
CA ALA A 110 -10.22 -3.51 -19.46
C ALA A 110 -11.08 -3.70 -20.73
N ALA A 111 -11.65 -4.90 -20.92
CA ALA A 111 -12.55 -5.19 -22.03
C ALA A 111 -13.82 -4.32 -21.99
N LEU A 112 -14.43 -4.17 -20.81
CA LEU A 112 -15.63 -3.34 -20.63
C LEU A 112 -15.33 -1.84 -20.74
N CYS A 113 -14.19 -1.37 -20.23
CA CYS A 113 -13.72 0.01 -20.44
C CYS A 113 -13.49 0.29 -21.92
N ARG A 114 -12.80 -0.61 -22.63
CA ARG A 114 -12.56 -0.46 -24.07
C ARG A 114 -13.86 -0.47 -24.85
N LEU A 115 -14.80 -1.36 -24.52
CA LEU A 115 -16.12 -1.41 -25.16
C LEU A 115 -16.85 -0.07 -25.01
N ARG A 116 -16.93 0.48 -23.80
CA ARG A 116 -17.54 1.79 -23.53
C ARG A 116 -16.93 2.89 -24.41
N ASP A 117 -15.60 2.97 -24.44
CA ASP A 117 -14.89 4.03 -25.18
C ASP A 117 -15.07 3.87 -26.70
N ARG A 118 -15.13 2.63 -27.21
CA ARG A 118 -15.45 2.37 -28.62
C ARG A 118 -16.89 2.73 -28.97
N CYS A 119 -17.84 2.51 -28.06
CA CYS A 119 -19.22 2.95 -28.26
C CYS A 119 -19.34 4.48 -28.30
N LEU A 120 -18.61 5.20 -27.44
CA LEU A 120 -18.53 6.67 -27.48
C LEU A 120 -17.94 7.17 -28.80
N GLN A 121 -16.83 6.59 -29.23
CA GLN A 121 -16.18 6.92 -30.50
C GLN A 121 -17.10 6.64 -31.70
N ALA A 122 -17.81 5.51 -31.68
CA ALA A 122 -18.78 5.17 -32.73
C ALA A 122 -19.96 6.14 -32.80
N ALA A 123 -20.38 6.70 -31.66
CA ALA A 123 -21.38 7.76 -31.58
C ALA A 123 -20.82 9.15 -31.97
N GLY A 124 -19.52 9.26 -32.25
CA GLY A 124 -18.87 10.50 -32.70
C GLY A 124 -18.26 11.35 -31.60
N PHE A 125 -18.11 10.82 -30.38
CA PHE A 125 -17.44 11.52 -29.29
C PHE A 125 -15.93 11.23 -29.24
N GLY A 126 -15.14 12.28 -28.98
CA GLY A 126 -13.73 12.20 -28.62
C GLY A 126 -13.55 12.18 -27.10
N ASP A 127 -13.00 13.26 -26.55
CA ASP A 127 -12.86 13.45 -25.11
C ASP A 127 -14.05 14.23 -24.52
N ILE A 128 -14.97 13.51 -23.87
CA ILE A 128 -16.15 14.13 -23.23
C ILE A 128 -15.84 14.74 -21.85
N PHE A 129 -14.60 14.62 -21.37
CA PHE A 129 -14.16 15.13 -20.06
C PHE A 129 -13.15 16.28 -20.17
N GLU A 130 -12.66 16.63 -21.37
CA GLU A 130 -11.65 17.66 -21.64
C GLU A 130 -11.90 18.97 -20.86
N THR A 131 -13.13 19.51 -20.94
CA THR A 131 -13.51 20.75 -20.26
C THR A 131 -13.44 20.61 -18.74
N VAL A 132 -13.93 19.49 -18.19
CA VAL A 132 -13.93 19.23 -16.75
C VAL A 132 -12.50 19.10 -16.24
N LYS A 133 -11.67 18.30 -16.92
CA LYS A 133 -10.24 18.16 -16.60
C LYS A 133 -9.53 19.51 -16.59
N THR A 134 -9.77 20.35 -17.60
CA THR A 134 -9.17 21.69 -17.70
C THR A 134 -9.56 22.58 -16.52
N GLU A 135 -10.85 22.65 -16.20
CA GLU A 135 -11.34 23.46 -15.07
C GLU A 135 -10.80 22.96 -13.73
N GLU A 136 -10.74 21.65 -13.53
CA GLU A 136 -10.22 21.04 -12.30
C GLU A 136 -8.71 21.24 -12.16
N ASN A 137 -7.96 21.15 -13.26
CA ASN A 137 -6.55 21.47 -13.29
C ASN A 137 -6.28 22.92 -12.84
N GLU A 138 -7.02 23.89 -13.38
CA GLU A 138 -6.90 25.29 -13.00
C GLU A 138 -7.25 25.55 -11.53
N LYS A 139 -8.31 24.89 -11.03
CA LYS A 139 -8.69 24.97 -9.61
C LYS A 139 -7.59 24.38 -8.72
N ALA A 140 -7.06 23.22 -9.06
CA ALA A 140 -6.03 22.54 -8.29
C ALA A 140 -4.70 23.33 -8.29
N LEU A 141 -4.27 23.90 -9.42
CA LEU A 141 -3.07 24.75 -9.49
C LEU A 141 -3.14 25.95 -8.53
N ARG A 142 -4.32 26.54 -8.35
CA ARG A 142 -4.51 27.63 -7.37
C ARG A 142 -4.36 27.18 -5.92
N VAL A 143 -4.65 25.91 -5.63
CA VAL A 143 -4.59 25.33 -4.28
C VAL A 143 -3.20 24.78 -3.95
N LEU A 144 -2.45 24.33 -4.96
CA LEU A 144 -1.14 23.68 -4.81
C LEU A 144 -0.17 24.42 -3.87
N PRO A 145 0.05 25.75 -3.98
CA PRO A 145 0.97 26.46 -3.08
C PRO A 145 0.60 26.38 -1.59
N GLY A 146 -0.69 26.20 -1.28
CA GLY A 146 -1.14 25.97 0.10
C GLY A 146 -0.72 24.58 0.59
N VAL A 147 -0.90 23.55 -0.25
CA VAL A 147 -0.53 22.16 0.06
C VAL A 147 0.98 22.02 0.24
N LEU A 148 1.77 22.65 -0.64
CA LEU A 148 3.23 22.60 -0.52
C LEU A 148 3.74 23.27 0.76
N ARG A 149 3.19 24.43 1.14
CA ARG A 149 3.53 25.10 2.41
C ARG A 149 3.15 24.26 3.63
N GLU A 150 2.02 23.56 3.57
CA GLU A 150 1.62 22.64 4.65
C GLU A 150 2.61 21.49 4.80
N LEU A 151 3.03 20.86 3.70
CA LEU A 151 4.07 19.83 3.72
C LEU A 151 5.39 20.37 4.27
N ASP A 152 5.82 21.54 3.82
CA ASP A 152 7.07 22.13 4.28
C ASP A 152 7.04 22.56 5.77
N SER A 153 5.85 22.75 6.35
CA SER A 153 5.69 23.00 7.79
C SER A 153 5.86 21.74 8.66
N GLN A 154 5.90 20.54 8.07
CA GLN A 154 6.15 19.29 8.79
C GLN A 154 7.65 19.01 8.88
N ASP A 155 8.29 19.36 10.00
CA ASP A 155 9.74 19.21 10.15
C ASP A 155 10.20 17.75 10.02
N ASP A 156 9.43 16.80 10.55
CA ASP A 156 9.73 15.36 10.44
C ASP A 156 9.54 14.87 9.00
N PRO A 157 10.60 14.39 8.32
CA PRO A 157 10.52 13.93 6.93
C PRO A 157 9.59 12.73 6.75
N GLU A 158 9.46 11.87 7.77
CA GLU A 158 8.54 10.73 7.71
C GLU A 158 7.08 11.18 7.78
N ALA A 159 6.72 11.98 8.78
CA ALA A 159 5.39 12.56 8.89
C ALA A 159 5.02 13.38 7.64
N ARG A 160 5.98 14.10 7.05
CA ARG A 160 5.78 14.83 5.78
C ARG A 160 5.48 13.90 4.61
N LEU A 161 6.21 12.79 4.49
CA LEU A 161 5.98 11.80 3.44
C LEU A 161 4.64 11.08 3.63
N GLU A 162 4.30 10.72 4.87
CA GLU A 162 2.99 10.19 5.21
C GLU A 162 1.88 11.17 4.80
N LEU A 163 2.06 12.46 5.12
CA LEU A 163 1.11 13.52 4.80
C LEU A 163 0.93 13.68 3.27
N ALA A 164 1.99 13.49 2.49
CA ALA A 164 1.95 13.49 1.02
C ALA A 164 1.24 12.24 0.47
N ILE A 165 1.53 11.04 1.01
CA ILE A 165 0.84 9.80 0.61
C ILE A 165 -0.65 9.87 0.93
N ARG A 166 -1.03 10.39 2.10
CA ARG A 166 -2.44 10.66 2.43
C ARG A 166 -3.06 11.70 1.49
N GLY A 167 -2.26 12.63 0.97
CA GLY A 167 -2.66 13.55 -0.10
C GLY A 167 -3.11 12.84 -1.38
N VAL A 168 -2.41 11.77 -1.79
CA VAL A 168 -2.79 10.96 -2.96
C VAL A 168 -4.21 10.39 -2.81
N PHE A 169 -4.53 9.81 -1.65
CA PHE A 169 -5.89 9.31 -1.38
C PHE A 169 -6.94 10.43 -1.34
N ALA A 170 -6.59 11.60 -0.80
CA ALA A 170 -7.50 12.74 -0.71
C ALA A 170 -7.79 13.36 -2.09
N GLY A 171 -6.79 13.40 -2.98
CA GLY A 171 -6.94 13.86 -4.36
C GLY A 171 -7.99 13.07 -5.14
N ASN A 172 -8.04 11.77 -4.90
CA ASN A 172 -9.02 10.83 -5.46
C ASN A 172 -10.47 11.00 -4.96
N ILE A 173 -10.67 11.54 -3.74
CA ILE A 173 -12.02 11.84 -3.22
C ILE A 173 -12.58 13.10 -3.87
N PHE A 174 -11.72 14.11 -4.02
CA PHE A 174 -12.13 15.42 -4.51
C PHE A 174 -12.57 15.42 -5.99
N ASP A 175 -12.17 14.37 -6.70
CA ASP A 175 -12.47 14.06 -8.09
C ASP A 175 -13.83 13.33 -8.31
N LEU A 176 -14.57 12.95 -7.26
CA LEU A 176 -15.83 12.17 -7.37
C LEU A 176 -17.03 12.94 -8.01
N GLY A 177 -16.77 14.01 -8.77
CA GLY A 177 -17.70 14.67 -9.66
C GLY A 177 -18.23 16.01 -9.16
N ALA A 178 -18.57 16.88 -10.13
CA ALA A 178 -18.98 18.26 -9.95
C ALA A 178 -20.08 18.46 -8.87
N ALA A 179 -21.01 17.52 -8.66
CA ALA A 179 -22.06 17.66 -7.66
C ALA A 179 -21.53 17.57 -6.20
N ALA A 180 -20.59 16.67 -5.93
CA ALA A 180 -19.95 16.57 -4.61
C ALA A 180 -18.96 17.74 -4.41
N SER A 181 -18.21 18.09 -5.46
CA SER A 181 -17.20 19.16 -5.42
C SER A 181 -17.81 20.57 -5.40
N GLU A 182 -19.00 20.79 -5.98
CA GLU A 182 -19.73 22.07 -5.91
C GLU A 182 -20.39 22.33 -4.55
N GLU A 183 -20.95 21.31 -3.90
CA GLU A 183 -21.47 21.43 -2.52
C GLU A 183 -20.32 21.72 -1.54
N LEU A 184 -19.15 21.10 -1.78
CA LEU A 184 -17.94 21.39 -1.02
C LEU A 184 -17.44 22.81 -1.30
N PHE A 185 -17.49 23.35 -2.53
CA PHE A 185 -16.96 24.70 -2.84
C PHE A 185 -17.89 25.89 -2.48
N ARG A 186 -19.23 25.71 -2.47
CA ARG A 186 -20.19 26.82 -2.27
C ARG A 186 -20.23 27.40 -0.86
N SER A 187 -19.75 26.68 0.15
CA SER A 187 -19.75 27.11 1.55
C SER A 187 -18.32 27.26 2.08
N SER A 188 -17.59 28.33 1.75
CA SER A 188 -16.22 28.55 2.29
C SER A 188 -15.41 27.24 2.34
N GLY A 189 -15.39 26.52 1.22
CA GLY A 189 -15.30 25.07 1.18
C GLY A 189 -14.17 24.42 1.99
N PRO A 190 -14.29 23.12 2.34
CA PRO A 190 -13.22 22.44 3.04
C PRO A 190 -11.93 22.51 2.20
N THR A 191 -10.86 22.95 2.84
CA THR A 191 -9.51 22.93 2.28
C THR A 191 -9.15 21.49 1.89
N PHE A 192 -8.19 21.30 0.97
CA PHE A 192 -7.66 19.97 0.64
C PHE A 192 -7.24 19.18 1.90
N GLN A 193 -6.74 19.89 2.91
CA GLN A 193 -6.46 19.38 4.26
C GLN A 193 -7.70 18.77 4.94
N ALA A 194 -8.86 19.42 4.87
CA ALA A 194 -10.10 18.89 5.44
C ALA A 194 -10.59 17.64 4.69
N THR A 195 -10.39 17.56 3.37
CA THR A 195 -10.66 16.32 2.61
C THR A 195 -9.75 15.19 3.07
N ARG A 196 -8.45 15.44 3.24
CA ARG A 196 -7.50 14.45 3.79
C ARG A 196 -7.85 14.03 5.22
N GLY A 197 -8.41 14.93 6.02
CA GLY A 197 -8.90 14.63 7.38
C GLY A 197 -10.10 13.68 7.42
N LYS A 198 -10.82 13.50 6.31
CA LYS A 198 -11.99 12.59 6.19
C LYS A 198 -11.64 11.19 5.70
N LEU A 199 -10.37 10.91 5.41
CA LEU A 199 -9.94 9.58 5.00
C LEU A 199 -10.30 8.52 6.05
N ALA A 200 -10.65 7.33 5.60
CA ALA A 200 -10.88 6.18 6.46
C ALA A 200 -9.69 5.97 7.41
N SER A 201 -9.98 5.72 8.68
CA SER A 201 -8.98 5.41 9.69
C SER A 201 -8.33 4.05 9.41
N ARG A 202 -7.03 3.94 9.71
CA ARG A 202 -6.28 2.68 9.64
C ARG A 202 -6.75 1.70 10.75
N PRO A 203 -6.60 0.37 10.57
CA PRO A 203 -5.99 -0.28 9.42
C PRO A 203 -6.92 -0.30 8.20
N TRP A 204 -6.33 -0.09 7.03
CA TRP A 204 -7.02 -0.28 5.75
C TRP A 204 -7.03 -1.76 5.31
N PRO A 205 -7.86 -2.16 4.33
CA PRO A 205 -7.92 -3.55 3.86
C PRO A 205 -6.57 -4.10 3.39
N VAL A 206 -5.75 -3.23 2.77
CA VAL A 206 -4.32 -3.49 2.54
C VAL A 206 -3.56 -2.27 3.02
N ASP A 207 -2.85 -2.43 4.14
CA ASP A 207 -2.15 -1.35 4.84
C ASP A 207 -0.67 -1.72 5.04
N ASN A 208 0.17 -1.26 4.13
CA ASN A 208 1.62 -1.37 4.22
C ASN A 208 2.28 0.02 4.33
N LEU A 209 1.53 1.02 4.79
CA LEU A 209 2.03 2.39 4.90
C LEU A 209 3.27 2.45 5.79
N ASP A 210 3.25 1.80 6.95
CA ASP A 210 4.40 1.79 7.85
C ASP A 210 5.63 1.10 7.23
N THR A 211 5.42 0.05 6.43
CA THR A 211 6.51 -0.64 5.72
C THR A 211 7.09 0.24 4.61
N LEU A 212 6.24 0.95 3.86
CA LEU A 212 6.64 1.92 2.86
C LEU A 212 7.44 3.07 3.49
N LEU A 213 6.94 3.67 4.57
CA LEU A 213 7.62 4.73 5.31
C LEU A 213 8.98 4.26 5.86
N MET A 214 9.01 3.06 6.46
CA MET A 214 10.26 2.44 6.94
C MET A 214 11.27 2.26 5.80
N ARG A 215 10.84 1.77 4.63
CA ARG A 215 11.73 1.65 3.45
C ARG A 215 12.26 3.01 3.01
N MET A 216 11.43 4.04 3.10
CA MET A 216 11.78 5.41 2.78
C MET A 216 12.72 6.02 3.84
N ARG A 217 12.89 5.50 5.05
CA ARG A 217 14.01 5.93 5.92
C ARG A 217 15.38 5.58 5.34
N GLY A 218 15.43 4.55 4.50
CA GLY A 218 16.66 4.06 3.89
C GLY A 218 17.18 4.94 2.75
N LYS A 219 18.13 4.37 1.99
CA LYS A 219 18.70 5.02 0.80
C LYS A 219 17.58 5.43 -0.15
N ALA A 220 17.65 6.68 -0.64
CA ALA A 220 16.77 7.17 -1.68
C ALA A 220 16.85 6.28 -2.93
N HIS A 221 15.71 6.08 -3.56
CA HIS A 221 15.61 5.46 -4.88
C HIS A 221 16.33 6.32 -5.90
N HIS A 222 16.95 5.68 -6.88
CA HIS A 222 17.57 6.36 -8.01
C HIS A 222 16.51 7.00 -8.92
N LYS A 223 15.49 6.22 -9.30
CA LYS A 223 14.46 6.64 -10.23
C LYS A 223 13.12 5.97 -9.93
N ALA A 224 12.08 6.78 -9.79
CA ALA A 224 10.70 6.36 -9.59
C ALA A 224 9.89 6.54 -10.89
N VAL A 225 9.09 5.54 -11.23
CA VAL A 225 8.06 5.63 -12.27
C VAL A 225 6.71 5.64 -11.59
N ILE A 226 5.92 6.70 -11.81
CA ILE A 226 4.60 6.87 -11.20
C ILE A 226 3.54 6.81 -12.30
N PHE A 227 2.75 5.74 -12.33
CA PHE A 227 1.57 5.64 -13.19
C PHE A 227 0.43 6.43 -12.55
N VAL A 228 0.09 7.55 -13.17
CA VAL A 228 -0.93 8.49 -12.66
C VAL A 228 -2.32 8.14 -13.17
N ASP A 229 -3.35 8.55 -12.42
CA ASP A 229 -4.77 8.34 -12.72
C ASP A 229 -5.42 9.63 -13.23
N ASN A 230 -6.07 10.41 -12.36
CA ASN A 230 -6.98 11.48 -12.77
C ASN A 230 -6.29 12.85 -12.94
N ALA A 231 -6.91 13.70 -13.76
CA ALA A 231 -6.60 15.12 -13.80
C ALA A 231 -7.02 15.82 -12.49
N GLY A 232 -6.76 17.13 -12.40
CA GLY A 232 -7.23 17.95 -11.31
C GLY A 232 -6.52 17.67 -9.99
N SER A 233 -7.30 17.58 -8.91
CA SER A 233 -6.79 17.44 -7.54
C SER A 233 -5.94 16.19 -7.33
N ASP A 234 -6.20 15.13 -8.07
CA ASP A 234 -5.48 13.86 -7.95
C ASP A 234 -3.99 14.03 -8.31
N VAL A 235 -3.71 14.30 -9.59
CA VAL A 235 -2.34 14.50 -10.03
C VAL A 235 -1.70 15.77 -9.45
N ILE A 236 -2.45 16.88 -9.31
CA ILE A 236 -1.88 18.18 -8.90
C ILE A 236 -1.70 18.31 -7.39
N LEU A 237 -2.64 17.81 -6.56
CA LEU A 237 -2.57 17.97 -5.10
C LEU A 237 -2.17 16.67 -4.38
N GLY A 238 -2.21 15.53 -5.05
CA GLY A 238 -1.77 14.23 -4.55
C GLY A 238 -0.39 13.83 -5.11
N ILE A 239 -0.34 13.47 -6.40
CA ILE A 239 0.87 12.90 -7.01
C ILE A 239 2.03 13.90 -7.07
N LEU A 240 1.82 15.13 -7.56
CA LEU A 240 2.91 16.09 -7.69
C LEU A 240 3.58 16.44 -6.34
N PRO A 241 2.83 16.65 -5.24
CA PRO A 241 3.43 16.78 -3.92
C PRO A 241 4.20 15.53 -3.46
N LEU A 242 3.70 14.32 -3.74
CA LEU A 242 4.46 13.09 -3.46
C LEU A 242 5.76 13.01 -4.28
N ALA A 243 5.69 13.31 -5.58
CA ALA A 243 6.84 13.39 -6.47
C ALA A 243 7.86 14.42 -5.98
N ARG A 244 7.41 15.57 -5.49
CA ARG A 244 8.26 16.60 -4.88
C ARG A 244 9.02 16.07 -3.66
N GLU A 245 8.39 15.29 -2.79
CA GLU A 245 9.08 14.69 -1.64
C GLU A 245 10.10 13.62 -2.05
N LEU A 246 9.85 12.87 -3.13
CA LEU A 246 10.86 11.97 -3.73
C LEU A 246 12.05 12.77 -4.32
N LEU A 247 11.77 13.87 -5.03
CA LEU A 247 12.79 14.75 -5.61
C LEU A 247 13.70 15.37 -4.54
N LYS A 248 13.15 15.77 -3.38
CA LYS A 248 13.89 16.30 -2.23
C LYS A 248 14.85 15.28 -1.63
N ARG A 249 14.55 13.99 -1.79
CA ARG A 249 15.43 12.88 -1.37
C ARG A 249 16.50 12.54 -2.40
N GLY A 250 16.46 13.17 -3.58
CA GLY A 250 17.40 12.94 -4.68
C GLY A 250 16.94 11.92 -5.72
N THR A 251 15.72 11.40 -5.62
CA THR A 251 15.14 10.48 -6.60
C THR A 251 14.71 11.23 -7.85
N SER A 252 15.06 10.74 -9.04
CA SER A 252 14.46 11.21 -10.29
C SER A 252 13.05 10.61 -10.46
N VAL A 253 12.09 11.38 -10.96
CA VAL A 253 10.69 10.98 -11.07
C VAL A 253 10.23 11.08 -12.52
N LEU A 254 9.66 9.99 -13.03
CA LEU A 254 8.98 9.92 -14.31
C LEU A 254 7.48 9.71 -14.06
N LEU A 255 6.66 10.68 -14.49
CA LEU A 255 5.21 10.59 -14.44
C LEU A 255 4.71 9.92 -15.74
N ALA A 256 4.08 8.78 -15.58
CA ALA A 256 3.61 7.91 -16.66
C ALA A 256 2.08 8.08 -16.81
N ALA A 257 1.65 8.70 -17.90
CA ALA A 257 0.25 9.05 -18.15
C ALA A 257 -0.28 8.39 -19.44
N ASN A 258 -1.58 8.47 -19.69
CA ASN A 258 -2.18 7.88 -20.89
C ASN A 258 -1.75 8.62 -22.18
N GLU A 259 -1.74 7.90 -23.30
CA GLU A 259 -1.55 8.49 -24.64
C GLU A 259 -2.81 9.21 -25.08
N SER A 260 -3.96 8.58 -24.86
CA SER A 260 -5.26 9.06 -25.33
C SER A 260 -6.26 9.20 -24.17
N PRO A 261 -7.23 10.12 -24.26
CA PRO A 261 -8.21 10.33 -23.21
C PRO A 261 -9.08 9.10 -22.94
N THR A 262 -9.37 8.87 -21.67
CA THR A 262 -10.39 7.92 -21.20
C THR A 262 -10.88 8.40 -19.84
N ILE A 263 -12.19 8.55 -19.69
CA ILE A 263 -12.80 9.20 -18.52
C ILE A 263 -12.10 10.56 -18.25
N ASN A 264 -11.79 10.86 -17.00
CA ASN A 264 -11.10 12.05 -16.52
C ASN A 264 -9.60 11.81 -16.26
N ASP A 265 -9.06 10.68 -16.72
CA ASP A 265 -7.63 10.42 -16.65
C ASP A 265 -6.82 11.51 -17.35
N ILE A 266 -5.71 11.89 -16.73
CA ILE A 266 -4.78 12.85 -17.33
C ILE A 266 -3.96 12.16 -18.43
N THR A 267 -3.89 12.77 -19.60
CA THR A 267 -2.98 12.31 -20.67
C THR A 267 -1.58 12.88 -20.48
N ALA A 268 -0.58 12.24 -21.08
CA ALA A 268 0.80 12.74 -21.07
C ALA A 268 0.93 14.12 -21.73
N ALA A 269 0.14 14.39 -22.77
CA ALA A 269 0.10 15.69 -23.43
C ALA A 269 -0.43 16.79 -22.48
N GLU A 270 -1.55 16.52 -21.80
CA GLU A 270 -2.14 17.45 -20.83
C GLU A 270 -1.21 17.67 -19.63
N LEU A 271 -0.67 16.59 -19.05
CA LEU A 271 0.23 16.69 -17.91
C LEU A 271 1.51 17.45 -18.28
N SER A 272 2.08 17.19 -19.45
CA SER A 272 3.25 17.95 -19.95
C SER A 272 2.94 19.45 -20.10
N ALA A 273 1.74 19.80 -20.54
CA ALA A 273 1.31 21.20 -20.66
C ALA A 273 1.15 21.90 -19.30
N LEU A 274 0.90 21.16 -18.21
CA LEU A 274 0.83 21.71 -16.85
C LEU A 274 2.22 21.96 -16.24
N MET A 275 3.27 21.25 -16.69
CA MET A 275 4.59 21.29 -16.06
C MET A 275 5.21 22.69 -15.96
N PRO A 276 5.10 23.59 -16.96
CA PRO A 276 5.61 24.96 -16.81
C PRO A 276 4.95 25.74 -15.67
N ALA A 277 3.63 25.59 -15.48
CA ALA A 277 2.93 26.25 -14.38
C ALA A 277 3.33 25.65 -13.03
N VAL A 278 3.44 24.32 -12.95
CA VAL A 278 3.89 23.61 -11.75
C VAL A 278 5.31 24.04 -11.37
N ALA A 279 6.22 24.11 -12.34
CA ALA A 279 7.61 24.55 -12.14
C ALA A 279 7.70 25.98 -11.60
N ALA A 280 6.84 26.89 -12.06
CA ALA A 280 6.80 28.27 -11.58
C ALA A 280 6.22 28.43 -10.17
N LEU A 281 5.39 27.48 -9.71
CA LEU A 281 4.80 27.49 -8.36
C LEU A 281 5.77 26.97 -7.28
N ASP A 282 6.82 26.25 -7.67
CA ASP A 282 7.85 25.68 -6.78
C ASP A 282 9.19 25.59 -7.50
N GLU A 283 9.81 26.75 -7.72
CA GLU A 283 11.03 26.89 -8.52
C GLU A 283 12.21 26.06 -7.97
N GLU A 284 12.34 25.99 -6.64
CA GLU A 284 13.48 25.38 -5.97
C GLU A 284 13.56 23.85 -6.13
N VAL A 285 12.42 23.16 -6.07
CA VAL A 285 12.38 21.69 -6.15
C VAL A 285 11.82 21.24 -7.49
N MET A 286 10.55 21.49 -7.77
CA MET A 286 9.93 21.03 -9.02
C MET A 286 10.49 21.77 -10.24
N GLY A 287 10.67 23.09 -10.18
CA GLY A 287 11.25 23.86 -11.29
C GLY A 287 12.69 23.44 -11.65
N ALA A 288 13.54 23.28 -10.63
CA ALA A 288 14.89 22.76 -10.80
C ALA A 288 14.90 21.30 -11.32
N ALA A 289 13.97 20.45 -10.86
CA ALA A 289 13.84 19.08 -11.32
C ALA A 289 13.40 18.98 -12.78
N VAL A 290 12.42 19.78 -13.21
CA VAL A 290 12.00 19.86 -14.61
C VAL A 290 13.15 20.32 -15.49
N SER A 291 13.84 21.39 -15.08
CA SER A 291 14.95 21.98 -15.84
C SER A 291 16.18 21.05 -15.95
N SER A 292 16.41 20.19 -14.95
CA SER A 292 17.49 19.19 -14.95
C SER A 292 17.09 17.84 -15.53
N GLY A 293 15.84 17.67 -15.96
CA GLY A 293 15.33 16.39 -16.46
C GLY A 293 15.13 15.32 -15.38
N ARG A 294 15.12 15.70 -14.09
CA ARG A 294 14.81 14.81 -12.96
C ARG A 294 13.32 14.68 -12.69
N LEU A 295 12.47 15.56 -13.21
CA LEU A 295 11.02 15.38 -13.24
C LEU A 295 10.57 15.41 -14.70
N THR A 296 10.12 14.27 -15.21
CA THR A 296 9.70 14.10 -16.61
C THR A 296 8.31 13.52 -16.72
N VAL A 297 7.66 13.72 -17.85
CA VAL A 297 6.34 13.16 -18.19
C VAL A 297 6.50 12.32 -19.45
N MET A 298 5.92 11.12 -19.46
CA MET A 298 5.89 10.28 -20.65
C MET A 298 4.55 9.60 -20.84
N SER A 299 4.19 9.41 -22.11
CA SER A 299 3.06 8.58 -22.49
C SER A 299 3.41 7.10 -22.28
N THR A 300 2.52 6.39 -21.62
CA THR A 300 2.55 4.94 -21.48
C THR A 300 2.16 4.21 -22.77
N GLY A 301 1.55 4.90 -23.74
CA GLY A 301 0.89 4.28 -24.90
C GLY A 301 -0.49 3.68 -24.59
N SER A 302 -0.97 3.78 -23.35
CA SER A 302 -2.28 3.30 -22.92
C SER A 302 -3.40 4.27 -23.30
N ASP A 303 -4.58 3.71 -23.57
CA ASP A 303 -5.84 4.40 -23.86
C ASP A 303 -6.97 3.97 -22.90
N LEU A 304 -6.64 3.41 -21.74
CA LEU A 304 -7.60 2.85 -20.79
C LEU A 304 -7.41 3.38 -19.35
N PRO A 305 -8.46 3.35 -18.50
CA PRO A 305 -8.41 3.75 -17.09
C PRO A 305 -7.84 2.65 -16.18
N VAL A 306 -7.43 1.55 -16.80
CA VAL A 306 -6.71 0.43 -16.20
C VAL A 306 -5.42 0.23 -17.02
N ILE A 307 -4.43 -0.47 -16.48
CA ILE A 307 -3.15 -0.62 -17.18
C ILE A 307 -2.73 -2.08 -17.29
N ASP A 308 -2.52 -2.52 -18.54
CA ASP A 308 -1.93 -3.81 -18.87
C ASP A 308 -0.44 -3.60 -19.18
N LEU A 309 0.40 -4.04 -18.24
CA LEU A 309 1.86 -3.86 -18.30
C LEU A 309 2.53 -4.75 -19.36
N CYS A 310 1.78 -5.61 -20.06
CA CYS A 310 2.27 -6.31 -21.26
C CYS A 310 2.09 -5.51 -22.56
N ALA A 311 1.39 -4.38 -22.52
CA ALA A 311 0.94 -3.65 -23.70
C ALA A 311 1.23 -2.14 -23.63
N LEU A 312 2.48 -1.76 -23.38
CA LEU A 312 2.91 -0.36 -23.26
C LEU A 312 3.73 0.11 -24.47
N SER A 313 3.97 1.41 -24.58
CA SER A 313 4.87 1.98 -25.59
C SER A 313 6.30 1.47 -25.41
N ALA A 314 6.94 1.02 -26.50
CA ALA A 314 8.34 0.61 -26.48
C ALA A 314 9.30 1.72 -26.04
N THR A 315 9.02 2.98 -26.37
CA THR A 315 9.86 4.12 -25.93
C THR A 315 9.74 4.38 -24.44
N PHE A 316 8.53 4.26 -23.89
CA PHE A 316 8.28 4.31 -22.46
C PHE A 316 8.99 3.18 -21.71
N CYS A 317 8.86 1.94 -22.20
CA CYS A 317 9.53 0.80 -21.59
C CYS A 317 11.05 0.95 -21.59
N ALA A 318 11.65 1.43 -22.69
CA ALA A 318 13.09 1.67 -22.76
C ALA A 318 13.58 2.65 -21.68
N GLU A 319 12.81 3.72 -21.44
CA GLU A 319 13.12 4.72 -20.41
C GLU A 319 12.97 4.17 -18.98
N CYS A 320 12.17 3.13 -18.76
CA CYS A 320 11.89 2.62 -17.41
C CYS A 320 12.89 1.54 -16.92
N THR A 321 13.87 1.15 -17.75
CA THR A 321 14.76 0.01 -17.45
C THR A 321 15.64 0.18 -16.21
N ASP A 322 15.96 1.42 -15.85
CA ASP A 322 16.82 1.78 -14.72
C ASP A 322 16.06 2.29 -13.48
N ALA A 323 14.73 2.21 -13.50
CA ALA A 323 13.91 2.58 -12.34
C ALA A 323 13.98 1.50 -11.25
N ASP A 324 14.04 1.97 -10.00
CA ASP A 324 14.12 1.15 -8.80
C ASP A 324 12.94 1.36 -7.84
N LEU A 325 11.96 2.18 -8.23
CA LEU A 325 10.64 2.31 -7.61
C LEU A 325 9.54 2.42 -8.66
N VAL A 326 8.48 1.64 -8.51
CA VAL A 326 7.23 1.77 -9.28
C VAL A 326 6.09 2.14 -8.35
N LEU A 327 5.36 3.21 -8.68
CA LEU A 327 4.14 3.61 -7.99
C LEU A 327 2.97 3.49 -8.97
N LEU A 328 1.97 2.71 -8.61
CA LEU A 328 0.72 2.58 -9.35
C LEU A 328 -0.36 3.30 -8.57
N GLU A 329 -0.99 4.30 -9.17
CA GLU A 329 -2.03 5.10 -8.52
C GLU A 329 -3.41 4.84 -9.14
N GLY A 330 -4.46 5.04 -8.34
CA GLY A 330 -5.84 4.93 -8.79
C GLY A 330 -6.45 3.54 -8.66
N MET A 331 -7.77 3.46 -8.59
CA MET A 331 -8.47 2.17 -8.45
C MET A 331 -8.24 1.27 -9.67
N GLY A 332 -8.35 1.84 -10.88
CA GLY A 332 -8.24 1.05 -12.11
C GLY A 332 -6.85 0.45 -12.30
N ARG A 333 -5.80 1.25 -12.21
CA ARG A 333 -4.41 0.84 -12.48
C ARG A 333 -3.74 0.08 -11.34
N SER A 334 -4.16 0.32 -10.10
CA SER A 334 -3.48 -0.19 -8.91
C SER A 334 -4.28 -1.22 -8.10
N ILE A 335 -5.61 -1.25 -8.22
CA ILE A 335 -6.50 -2.18 -7.50
C ILE A 335 -7.15 -3.19 -8.46
N GLU A 336 -7.96 -2.73 -9.42
CA GLU A 336 -8.64 -3.60 -10.39
C GLU A 336 -7.63 -4.29 -11.33
N THR A 337 -6.54 -3.58 -11.63
CA THR A 337 -5.35 -4.14 -12.24
C THR A 337 -4.12 -3.99 -11.35
N ASN A 338 -3.16 -4.90 -11.51
CA ASN A 338 -1.80 -4.87 -10.94
C ASN A 338 -1.66 -4.96 -9.41
N LEU A 339 -2.74 -5.12 -8.63
CA LEU A 339 -2.62 -5.26 -7.17
C LEU A 339 -1.77 -6.47 -6.76
N ARG A 340 -1.75 -7.53 -7.59
CA ARG A 340 -0.96 -8.75 -7.37
C ARG A 340 0.31 -8.82 -8.24
N ALA A 341 0.56 -7.81 -9.08
CA ALA A 341 1.70 -7.81 -10.00
C ALA A 341 3.01 -7.81 -9.22
N LYS A 342 3.99 -8.55 -9.73
CA LYS A 342 5.31 -8.72 -9.13
C LYS A 342 6.35 -8.00 -9.96
N PHE A 343 7.23 -7.27 -9.28
CA PHE A 343 8.25 -6.44 -9.90
C PHE A 343 9.65 -6.85 -9.45
N THR A 344 10.65 -6.49 -10.26
CA THR A 344 12.07 -6.68 -9.94
C THR A 344 12.61 -5.57 -9.03
N CYS A 345 11.85 -4.50 -8.82
CA CYS A 345 12.16 -3.35 -7.98
C CYS A 345 11.13 -3.18 -6.85
N ASP A 346 11.29 -2.14 -6.01
CA ASP A 346 10.27 -1.78 -5.02
C ASP A 346 9.00 -1.32 -5.76
N VAL A 347 7.82 -1.72 -5.27
CA VAL A 347 6.53 -1.32 -5.84
C VAL A 347 5.56 -0.88 -4.74
N ALA A 348 4.80 0.18 -5.00
CA ALA A 348 3.62 0.51 -4.20
C ALA A 348 2.37 0.70 -5.07
N ASN A 349 1.23 0.25 -4.54
CA ASN A 349 -0.10 0.54 -5.08
C ASN A 349 -0.80 1.48 -4.11
N LEU A 350 -1.20 2.66 -4.60
CA LEU A 350 -1.90 3.67 -3.84
C LEU A 350 -3.24 3.93 -4.53
N GLY A 351 -4.34 3.42 -3.97
CA GLY A 351 -5.66 3.61 -4.54
C GLY A 351 -6.73 3.77 -3.49
N MET A 352 -7.94 4.12 -3.93
CA MET A 352 -9.13 4.17 -3.09
C MET A 352 -10.23 3.30 -3.69
N ILE A 353 -10.96 2.59 -2.85
CA ILE A 353 -12.06 1.74 -3.30
C ILE A 353 -13.27 2.64 -3.65
N LYS A 354 -13.62 2.73 -4.93
CA LYS A 354 -14.77 3.52 -5.42
C LYS A 354 -15.99 2.65 -5.79
N HIS A 355 -15.87 1.33 -5.71
CA HIS A 355 -16.95 0.38 -6.05
C HIS A 355 -17.28 -0.59 -4.89
N PRO A 356 -18.57 -0.75 -4.53
CA PRO A 356 -18.99 -1.70 -3.50
C PRO A 356 -18.56 -3.15 -3.78
N GLU A 357 -18.54 -3.56 -5.05
CA GLU A 357 -18.11 -4.90 -5.48
C GLU A 357 -16.63 -5.14 -5.18
N VAL A 358 -15.79 -4.13 -5.41
CA VAL A 358 -14.35 -4.17 -5.09
C VAL A 358 -14.17 -4.20 -3.57
N ALA A 359 -14.94 -3.41 -2.83
CA ALA A 359 -14.94 -3.41 -1.36
C ALA A 359 -15.25 -4.81 -0.81
N ALA A 360 -16.31 -5.44 -1.31
CA ALA A 360 -16.73 -6.78 -0.91
C ALA A 360 -15.65 -7.84 -1.19
N LEU A 361 -15.01 -7.78 -2.37
CA LEU A 361 -13.96 -8.73 -2.76
C LEU A 361 -12.65 -8.56 -1.97
N LEU A 362 -12.40 -7.37 -1.43
CA LEU A 362 -11.23 -7.08 -0.59
C LEU A 362 -11.52 -7.15 0.92
N GLY A 363 -12.79 -7.40 1.31
CA GLY A 363 -13.20 -7.39 2.71
C GLY A 363 -13.13 -6.00 3.36
N GLY A 364 -13.31 -4.94 2.56
CA GLY A 364 -13.28 -3.54 3.00
C GLY A 364 -14.60 -2.81 2.77
N SER A 365 -14.54 -1.49 2.90
CA SER A 365 -15.65 -0.55 2.67
C SER A 365 -15.39 0.35 1.46
N ILE A 366 -16.46 0.94 0.92
CA ILE A 366 -16.30 2.02 -0.07
C ILE A 366 -15.54 3.19 0.58
N TYR A 367 -14.64 3.80 -0.18
CA TYR A 367 -13.70 4.84 0.22
C TYR A 367 -12.58 4.42 1.18
N ASP A 368 -12.45 3.12 1.48
CA ASP A 368 -11.21 2.64 2.09
C ASP A 368 -10.03 2.86 1.15
N CYS A 369 -8.89 3.21 1.74
CA CYS A 369 -7.63 3.32 1.01
C CYS A 369 -7.02 1.92 0.82
N ILE A 370 -6.18 1.79 -0.20
CA ILE A 370 -5.29 0.65 -0.41
C ILE A 370 -3.88 1.20 -0.49
N CYS A 371 -3.04 0.77 0.44
CA CYS A 371 -1.60 1.02 0.43
C CYS A 371 -0.90 -0.33 0.44
N ARG A 372 -0.66 -0.90 -0.75
CA ARG A 372 0.21 -2.08 -0.87
C ARG A 372 1.63 -1.60 -1.06
N PHE A 373 2.57 -2.24 -0.38
CA PHE A 373 3.99 -2.05 -0.65
C PHE A 373 4.70 -3.41 -0.66
N GLU A 374 5.47 -3.65 -1.71
CA GLU A 374 6.34 -4.83 -1.82
C GLU A 374 7.74 -4.37 -2.22
N PRO A 375 8.76 -4.63 -1.39
CA PRO A 375 10.14 -4.33 -1.76
C PRO A 375 10.63 -5.30 -2.85
N ALA A 376 11.59 -4.88 -3.66
CA ALA A 376 12.30 -5.72 -4.62
C ALA A 376 12.74 -7.07 -4.03
N ARG A 377 12.74 -8.15 -4.83
CA ARG A 377 13.30 -9.43 -4.36
C ARG A 377 14.78 -9.27 -4.04
N GLY A 378 15.17 -9.57 -2.80
CA GLY A 378 16.53 -9.34 -2.30
C GLY A 378 16.77 -7.94 -1.73
N SER A 379 15.85 -6.99 -1.92
CA SER A 379 15.57 -5.98 -0.88
C SER A 379 14.65 -6.64 0.15
N GLU A 380 15.20 -7.65 0.83
CA GLU A 380 14.93 -7.72 2.25
C GLU A 380 15.07 -6.28 2.78
N PRO A 381 14.14 -5.74 3.59
CA PRO A 381 14.45 -4.55 4.34
C PRO A 381 15.83 -4.79 4.93
N LEU A 382 16.75 -3.83 4.78
CA LEU A 382 18.08 -3.94 5.37
C LEU A 382 17.95 -3.96 6.89
N TRP A 383 17.41 -5.04 7.47
CA TRP A 383 17.74 -5.48 8.81
C TRP A 383 19.25 -5.75 8.89
N ARG A 384 19.93 -5.97 7.76
CA ARG A 384 21.39 -5.93 7.64
C ARG A 384 22.03 -4.56 7.96
N ASN A 385 21.25 -3.49 8.05
CA ASN A 385 21.66 -2.19 8.63
C ASN A 385 21.06 -1.95 10.03
N LEU A 386 20.30 -2.91 10.57
CA LEU A 386 19.80 -2.94 11.96
C LEU A 386 20.36 -4.14 12.75
N LEU A 387 21.34 -4.85 12.19
CA LEU A 387 22.22 -5.74 12.93
C LEU A 387 23.62 -5.13 12.95
N PRO A 388 24.29 -5.11 14.11
CA PRO A 388 25.72 -4.88 14.16
C PRO A 388 26.42 -6.02 13.39
N GLY A 389 27.10 -5.73 12.27
CA GLY A 389 27.76 -6.81 11.54
C GLY A 389 28.39 -6.57 10.16
N ALA A 390 28.12 -5.47 9.44
CA ALA A 390 29.22 -4.94 8.63
C ALA A 390 30.33 -4.64 9.64
N LYS A 391 31.47 -5.34 9.56
CA LYS A 391 32.54 -5.22 10.56
C LYS A 391 32.82 -3.74 10.81
N PRO A 392 32.46 -3.20 12.00
CA PRO A 392 33.17 -2.06 12.50
C PRO A 392 34.61 -2.56 12.72
N GLN A 393 35.58 -1.69 12.53
CA GLN A 393 36.77 -1.83 13.35
C GLN A 393 36.28 -1.76 14.81
N ILE A 394 36.32 -2.91 15.50
CA ILE A 394 35.85 -3.03 16.88
C ILE A 394 36.79 -2.22 17.76
N GLY A 395 36.37 -1.02 18.14
CA GLY A 395 36.59 -0.51 19.49
C GLY A 395 35.51 -1.12 20.38
N ALA A 396 35.90 -1.97 21.33
CA ALA A 396 35.01 -2.77 22.15
C ALA A 396 34.09 -1.94 23.08
N ALA A 397 32.78 -2.21 23.06
CA ALA A 397 31.88 -1.95 24.18
C ALA A 397 30.62 -2.85 24.12
N ASP A 398 30.59 -3.91 24.93
CA ASP A 398 29.41 -4.74 25.23
C ASP A 398 28.37 -3.92 26.03
N VAL A 399 27.14 -3.77 25.56
CA VAL A 399 26.02 -3.29 26.41
C VAL A 399 25.25 -4.51 26.92
N ARG A 400 25.32 -4.75 28.23
CA ARG A 400 24.55 -5.78 28.95
C ARG A 400 23.49 -5.12 29.82
N VAL A 401 22.22 -5.39 29.55
CA VAL A 401 21.12 -5.15 30.49
C VAL A 401 20.73 -6.50 31.07
N SER A 402 21.01 -6.71 32.36
CA SER A 402 20.67 -7.93 33.08
C SER A 402 19.45 -7.68 33.95
N VAL A 403 18.31 -8.32 33.62
CA VAL A 403 17.19 -8.46 34.53
C VAL A 403 17.43 -9.74 35.34
N VAL A 404 17.56 -9.60 36.66
CA VAL A 404 17.70 -10.73 37.58
C VAL A 404 16.31 -11.35 37.77
N TRP A 405 16.18 -12.63 37.44
CA TRP A 405 14.96 -13.39 37.61
C TRP A 405 15.21 -14.55 38.61
N PRO A 406 14.31 -14.82 39.58
CA PRO A 406 13.12 -14.03 39.89
C PRO A 406 13.50 -12.64 40.42
N PRO A 407 12.60 -11.63 40.34
CA PRO A 407 12.85 -10.31 40.91
C PRO A 407 13.19 -10.46 42.40
N SER A 408 14.00 -9.54 42.95
CA SER A 408 14.12 -9.44 44.41
C SER A 408 12.75 -9.22 45.04
N GLU A 409 12.55 -9.68 46.29
CA GLU A 409 11.26 -9.55 47.02
C GLU A 409 10.66 -8.13 46.99
N ALA A 410 11.48 -7.09 46.81
CA ALA A 410 11.02 -5.71 46.67
C ALA A 410 10.20 -5.41 45.39
N HIS A 411 10.19 -6.30 44.39
CA HIS A 411 9.42 -6.17 43.14
C HIS A 411 8.48 -7.36 42.88
N LEU A 412 8.38 -8.29 43.84
CA LEU A 412 7.39 -9.35 43.81
C LEU A 412 6.06 -8.75 44.29
N VAL A 413 5.07 -8.70 43.42
CA VAL A 413 3.67 -8.56 43.87
C VAL A 413 3.28 -9.94 44.41
N GLU A 414 3.38 -10.12 45.72
CA GLU A 414 2.93 -11.36 46.38
C GLU A 414 1.42 -11.53 46.19
N ASN A 415 1.04 -12.79 45.92
CA ASN A 415 -0.27 -13.22 45.45
C ASN A 415 -1.44 -12.86 46.37
N ASP A 416 -2.54 -12.47 45.76
CA ASP A 416 -3.85 -13.02 46.12
C ASP A 416 -4.51 -13.56 44.85
N CYS A 417 -4.71 -14.88 44.76
CA CYS A 417 -5.40 -15.54 43.65
C CYS A 417 -6.90 -15.18 43.56
N THR A 418 -7.35 -14.15 44.26
CA THR A 418 -8.75 -13.69 44.28
C THR A 418 -8.95 -12.24 43.79
N THR A 419 -7.90 -11.51 43.42
CA THR A 419 -8.04 -10.17 42.80
C THR A 419 -7.27 -10.08 41.50
N GLY A 420 -8.01 -10.08 40.38
CA GLY A 420 -7.48 -10.25 39.02
C GLY A 420 -6.51 -9.16 38.55
N LEU A 421 -5.25 -9.55 38.39
CA LEU A 421 -4.36 -8.98 37.39
C LEU A 421 -4.70 -9.64 36.05
N GLN A 422 -5.74 -9.14 35.39
CA GLN A 422 -5.91 -9.39 33.96
C GLN A 422 -4.77 -8.68 33.24
N ASP A 423 -4.04 -9.42 32.42
CA ASP A 423 -3.25 -8.84 31.35
C ASP A 423 -4.16 -7.99 30.46
N LEU A 424 -3.65 -6.85 30.01
CA LEU A 424 -4.39 -6.03 29.04
C LEU A 424 -4.48 -6.76 27.69
N LEU A 425 -3.45 -7.55 27.38
CA LEU A 425 -3.35 -8.41 26.22
C LEU A 425 -2.30 -9.49 26.47
N GLY A 426 -2.71 -10.73 26.69
CA GLY A 426 -1.81 -11.87 26.82
C GLY A 426 -1.46 -12.46 25.46
N GLU A 427 -0.21 -12.29 25.01
CA GLU A 427 0.25 -12.78 23.70
C GLU A 427 1.51 -13.64 23.77
N GLY A 428 1.74 -14.41 22.70
CA GLY A 428 2.97 -15.20 22.50
C GLY A 428 3.23 -16.23 23.60
N PRO A 429 2.28 -17.16 23.89
CA PRO A 429 2.51 -18.20 24.88
C PRO A 429 3.72 -19.08 24.52
N LEU A 430 4.64 -19.22 25.46
CA LEU A 430 5.88 -19.97 25.30
C LEU A 430 6.06 -20.96 26.46
N TRP A 431 6.03 -22.25 26.15
CA TRP A 431 6.27 -23.30 27.14
C TRP A 431 7.77 -23.54 27.34
N SER A 432 8.23 -23.55 28.59
CA SER A 432 9.57 -24.00 28.99
C SER A 432 9.50 -25.42 29.56
N PRO A 433 9.97 -26.44 28.81
CA PRO A 433 9.97 -27.82 29.30
C PRO A 433 10.87 -28.02 30.53
N ASP A 434 11.99 -27.29 30.61
CA ASP A 434 12.97 -27.45 31.68
C ASP A 434 12.44 -26.92 33.03
N GLU A 435 11.52 -25.96 32.99
CA GLU A 435 10.90 -25.38 34.19
C GLU A 435 9.48 -25.87 34.47
N GLY A 436 8.84 -26.54 33.51
CA GLY A 436 7.41 -26.83 33.57
C GLY A 436 6.56 -25.56 33.69
N ALA A 437 6.94 -24.49 32.98
CA ALA A 437 6.34 -23.17 33.11
C ALA A 437 5.86 -22.61 31.76
N LEU A 438 4.73 -21.92 31.78
CA LEU A 438 4.18 -21.17 30.66
C LEU A 438 4.54 -19.69 30.79
N TYR A 439 5.11 -19.11 29.75
CA TYR A 439 5.44 -17.70 29.64
C TYR A 439 4.54 -16.99 28.64
N TRP A 440 4.27 -15.71 28.84
CA TRP A 440 3.58 -14.86 27.85
C TRP A 440 3.92 -13.38 28.10
N VAL A 441 3.61 -12.52 27.14
CA VAL A 441 3.86 -11.07 27.24
C VAL A 441 2.56 -10.31 27.43
N ASP A 442 2.62 -9.24 28.22
CA ASP A 442 1.67 -8.13 28.16
C ASP A 442 2.38 -6.97 27.44
N ILE A 443 1.97 -6.72 26.19
CA ILE A 443 2.63 -5.74 25.33
C ILE A 443 2.23 -4.31 25.74
N HIS A 444 0.96 -4.11 26.11
CA HIS A 444 0.41 -2.81 26.46
C HIS A 444 0.84 -2.35 27.85
N ARG A 445 1.11 -3.30 28.76
CA ARG A 445 1.83 -3.06 30.01
C ARG A 445 3.13 -3.87 29.96
N PRO A 446 4.23 -3.30 29.41
CA PRO A 446 5.40 -4.07 29.00
C PRO A 446 5.93 -4.98 30.10
N ALA A 447 5.53 -6.25 30.04
CA ALA A 447 5.79 -7.21 31.08
C ALA A 447 5.87 -8.63 30.50
N VAL A 448 6.61 -9.48 31.20
CA VAL A 448 6.64 -10.92 30.95
C VAL A 448 6.02 -11.62 32.14
N HIS A 449 5.03 -12.46 31.85
CA HIS A 449 4.35 -13.31 32.80
C HIS A 449 4.89 -14.74 32.73
N ARG A 450 4.81 -15.44 33.87
CA ARG A 450 5.21 -16.83 34.03
C ARG A 450 4.26 -17.54 34.99
N LEU A 451 3.69 -18.65 34.55
CA LEU A 451 2.84 -19.55 35.34
C LEU A 451 3.48 -20.93 35.44
N VAL A 452 3.53 -21.52 36.64
CA VAL A 452 3.89 -22.93 36.85
C VAL A 452 2.62 -23.72 37.16
N PRO A 453 2.04 -24.45 36.18
CA PRO A 453 0.75 -25.11 36.37
C PRO A 453 0.72 -26.11 37.53
N ALA A 454 1.85 -26.79 37.79
CA ALA A 454 1.95 -27.80 38.85
C ALA A 454 1.76 -27.24 40.27
N THR A 455 2.07 -25.95 40.48
CA THR A 455 1.96 -25.30 41.80
C THR A 455 0.97 -24.14 41.80
N GLY A 456 0.48 -23.71 40.63
CA GLY A 456 -0.34 -22.52 40.47
C GLY A 456 0.43 -21.20 40.63
N ALA A 457 1.76 -21.24 40.78
CA ALA A 457 2.56 -20.04 41.02
C ALA A 457 2.60 -19.16 39.76
N HIS A 458 2.12 -17.92 39.88
CA HIS A 458 2.16 -16.89 38.85
C HIS A 458 3.10 -15.75 39.27
N THR A 459 3.94 -15.29 38.35
CA THR A 459 4.90 -14.19 38.56
C THR A 459 4.97 -13.32 37.31
N ALA A 460 5.21 -12.02 37.47
CA ALA A 460 5.41 -11.09 36.35
C ALA A 460 6.61 -10.17 36.58
N ALA A 461 7.32 -9.78 35.53
CA ALA A 461 8.31 -8.69 35.54
C ALA A 461 7.98 -7.63 34.52
N SER A 462 8.02 -6.37 34.94
CA SER A 462 8.02 -5.22 34.04
C SER A 462 9.35 -5.14 33.28
N LEU A 463 9.26 -4.79 32.00
CA LEU A 463 10.39 -4.52 31.12
C LEU A 463 10.46 -3.03 30.80
N PRO A 464 11.66 -2.51 30.45
CA PRO A 464 11.86 -1.07 30.26
C PRO A 464 11.24 -0.52 28.96
N GLY A 465 10.63 -1.37 28.14
CA GLY A 465 10.22 -1.07 26.76
C GLY A 465 9.28 -2.11 26.17
N TRP A 466 8.77 -1.87 24.97
CA TRP A 466 7.79 -2.72 24.30
C TRP A 466 8.35 -4.10 24.01
N VAL A 467 7.61 -5.15 24.39
CA VAL A 467 8.04 -6.54 24.25
C VAL A 467 7.39 -7.15 23.02
N GLY A 468 8.18 -7.48 22.00
CA GLY A 468 7.66 -8.00 20.74
C GLY A 468 7.47 -9.52 20.73
N CYS A 469 8.43 -10.27 21.27
CA CYS A 469 8.37 -11.73 21.33
C CYS A 469 9.31 -12.33 22.39
N LEU A 470 9.03 -13.57 22.77
CA LEU A 470 9.86 -14.39 23.66
C LEU A 470 10.45 -15.58 22.91
N ALA A 471 11.68 -15.95 23.26
CA ALA A 471 12.32 -17.17 22.76
C ALA A 471 13.16 -17.85 23.84
N LEU A 472 13.21 -19.18 23.81
CA LEU A 472 14.14 -19.97 24.61
C LEU A 472 15.41 -20.24 23.81
N ARG A 473 16.55 -19.82 24.34
CA ARG A 473 17.87 -20.05 23.77
C ARG A 473 18.57 -21.17 24.54
N ARG A 474 18.93 -22.26 23.86
CA ARG A 474 19.79 -23.32 24.42
C ARG A 474 21.25 -22.87 24.38
N LEU A 475 21.95 -22.97 25.51
CA LEU A 475 23.39 -22.74 25.55
C LEU A 475 24.12 -23.96 24.95
N LEU A 476 24.94 -23.74 23.92
CA LEU A 476 25.83 -24.78 23.40
C LEU A 476 27.00 -25.02 24.37
N PRO A 477 27.48 -26.27 24.52
CA PRO A 477 28.70 -26.54 25.27
C PRO A 477 29.87 -25.79 24.66
N SER A 478 30.69 -25.14 25.49
CA SER A 478 31.91 -24.48 25.02
C SER A 478 32.93 -25.53 24.62
N PRO A 479 33.58 -25.46 23.44
CA PRO A 479 34.74 -26.30 23.16
C PRO A 479 35.84 -25.94 24.16
N ALA A 480 36.33 -26.95 24.89
CA ALA A 480 37.31 -26.81 25.95
C ALA A 480 38.48 -25.90 25.54
N ALA A 481 38.59 -24.74 26.20
CA ALA A 481 39.79 -23.93 26.14
C ALA A 481 40.89 -24.65 26.92
N THR A 482 41.95 -25.02 26.21
CA THR A 482 43.23 -25.39 26.81
C THR A 482 43.67 -24.32 27.79
N THR A 483 44.04 -24.77 28.98
CA THR A 483 44.56 -24.00 30.10
C THR A 483 45.69 -23.07 29.68
N ASP A 484 45.56 -21.76 29.90
CA ASP A 484 46.54 -21.05 30.73
C ASP A 484 46.14 -19.62 31.13
N SER A 485 46.55 -19.30 32.36
CA SER A 485 46.63 -18.01 33.03
C SER A 485 45.35 -17.36 33.59
N ALA A 486 45.42 -17.17 34.90
CA ALA A 486 44.47 -16.57 35.81
C ALA A 486 44.08 -15.12 35.47
N THR A 487 42.79 -14.81 35.57
CA THR A 487 42.20 -13.89 36.55
C THR A 487 40.78 -13.49 36.12
N THR A 488 39.83 -13.64 37.05
CA THR A 488 38.49 -13.02 37.21
C THR A 488 37.42 -14.04 37.56
N ASN A 489 36.77 -13.82 38.71
CA ASN A 489 35.62 -14.57 39.22
C ASN A 489 34.47 -14.56 38.20
N LYS A 490 34.45 -15.52 37.28
CA LYS A 490 33.25 -15.87 36.52
C LYS A 490 32.54 -17.00 37.27
N ARG A 491 31.37 -16.71 37.85
CA ARG A 491 30.44 -17.77 38.28
C ARG A 491 30.24 -18.69 37.07
N LYS A 492 30.58 -19.97 37.21
CA LYS A 492 30.33 -20.99 36.18
C LYS A 492 28.83 -21.04 35.94
N THR A 493 28.37 -20.57 34.78
CA THR A 493 27.04 -20.90 34.27
C THR A 493 26.99 -22.42 34.07
N PRO A 494 25.96 -23.13 34.60
CA PRO A 494 25.84 -24.56 34.44
C PRO A 494 25.85 -24.93 32.95
N GLU A 495 26.62 -25.95 32.59
CA GLU A 495 26.64 -26.50 31.23
C GLU A 495 25.24 -27.04 30.89
N GLY A 496 24.63 -26.52 29.81
CA GLY A 496 23.37 -27.01 29.27
C GLY A 496 22.08 -26.24 29.60
N GLY A 497 22.15 -25.06 30.23
CA GLY A 497 20.94 -24.27 30.56
C GLY A 497 20.22 -23.65 29.35
N GLN A 498 18.88 -23.52 29.44
CA GLN A 498 18.09 -22.63 28.59
C GLN A 498 18.06 -21.21 29.16
N GLN A 499 18.07 -20.21 28.30
CA GLN A 499 17.92 -18.79 28.66
C GLN A 499 16.70 -18.23 27.97
N LEU A 500 15.87 -17.49 28.71
CA LEU A 500 14.76 -16.75 28.13
C LEU A 500 15.29 -15.44 27.54
N VAL A 501 14.90 -15.15 26.31
CA VAL A 501 15.28 -13.94 25.58
C VAL A 501 14.01 -13.21 25.20
N ALA A 502 13.98 -11.90 25.46
CA ALA A 502 12.90 -11.03 25.05
C ALA A 502 13.43 -10.02 24.03
N ALA A 503 12.65 -9.77 22.96
CA ALA A 503 12.88 -8.64 22.07
C ALA A 503 12.19 -7.41 22.67
N VAL A 504 12.98 -6.42 23.12
CA VAL A 504 12.50 -5.20 23.79
C VAL A 504 12.97 -3.98 23.02
N ASP A 505 12.06 -3.17 22.48
CA ASP A 505 12.36 -1.97 21.67
C ASP A 505 13.43 -2.21 20.58
N GLY A 506 13.43 -3.39 19.96
CA GLY A 506 14.38 -3.77 18.92
C GLY A 506 15.75 -4.27 19.42
N GLY A 507 16.00 -4.32 20.73
CA GLY A 507 17.16 -4.95 21.37
C GLY A 507 16.84 -6.34 21.95
N LEU A 508 17.84 -7.22 22.03
CA LEU A 508 17.70 -8.50 22.74
C LEU A 508 18.05 -8.33 24.21
N VAL A 509 17.06 -8.55 25.08
CA VAL A 509 17.25 -8.57 26.53
C VAL A 509 17.33 -10.01 26.99
N LEU A 510 18.43 -10.35 27.67
CA LEU A 510 18.59 -11.65 28.30
C LEU A 510 17.90 -11.66 29.65
N LEU A 511 16.89 -12.50 29.80
CA LEU A 511 16.26 -12.77 31.08
C LEU A 511 17.01 -13.93 31.72
N THR A 512 17.77 -13.62 32.77
CA THR A 512 18.60 -14.64 33.42
C THR A 512 17.72 -15.49 34.32
N LEU A 513 17.30 -16.63 33.81
CA LEU A 513 16.57 -17.63 34.58
C LEU A 513 17.49 -18.17 35.69
N PRO A 514 16.99 -18.36 36.92
CA PRO A 514 17.77 -19.02 37.95
C PRO A 514 18.05 -20.46 37.52
N SER A 515 19.22 -20.99 37.86
CA SER A 515 19.52 -22.41 37.66
C SER A 515 18.49 -23.24 38.43
N PRO A 516 17.97 -24.35 37.88
CA PRO A 516 17.07 -25.24 38.60
C PRO A 516 17.84 -25.86 39.79
N ALA A 517 17.82 -25.18 40.93
CA ALA A 517 18.18 -25.80 42.20
C ALA A 517 17.10 -26.84 42.48
N ALA A 518 17.56 -28.07 42.72
CA ALA A 518 16.74 -29.26 42.89
C ALA A 518 15.57 -29.05 43.88
N CYS A 519 14.37 -28.83 43.34
CA CYS A 519 13.15 -29.26 44.01
C CYS A 519 12.80 -30.61 43.40
N GLN A 520 13.14 -31.69 44.11
CA GLN A 520 12.70 -33.02 43.73
C GLN A 520 11.16 -33.04 43.65
N PRO A 521 10.57 -33.63 42.60
CA PRO A 521 9.13 -33.78 42.51
C PRO A 521 8.68 -34.91 43.46
N THR A 522 7.88 -34.60 44.47
CA THR A 522 6.88 -35.58 44.92
C THR A 522 5.82 -35.65 43.82
N PRO A 523 5.55 -36.81 43.20
CA PRO A 523 4.63 -36.90 42.09
C PRO A 523 3.19 -36.63 42.56
N PRO A 524 2.40 -35.81 41.86
CA PRO A 524 0.96 -35.76 42.09
C PRO A 524 0.34 -37.08 41.63
N VAL A 525 -0.45 -37.68 42.51
CA VAL A 525 -1.30 -38.84 42.21
C VAL A 525 -2.33 -38.41 41.16
N LEU A 526 -2.30 -39.03 39.98
CA LEU A 526 -3.33 -38.88 38.96
C LEU A 526 -4.57 -39.68 39.38
N THR A 527 -5.64 -38.97 39.72
CA THR A 527 -7.00 -39.55 39.77
C THR A 527 -7.70 -39.27 38.44
N PRO A 528 -8.28 -40.27 37.77
CA PRO A 528 -9.03 -40.05 36.55
C PRO A 528 -10.39 -39.43 36.88
N LEU A 529 -10.74 -38.33 36.21
CA LEU A 529 -12.12 -37.89 36.12
C LEU A 529 -12.76 -38.58 34.91
N HIS A 530 -13.68 -39.48 35.21
CA HIS A 530 -14.60 -40.11 34.27
C HIS A 530 -15.65 -39.09 33.80
N CYS A 531 -15.85 -39.09 32.48
CA CYS A 531 -16.93 -38.50 31.67
C CYS A 531 -17.18 -36.99 31.78
#